data_AF-A0A927R6D9-F1
#
_entry.id   AF-A0A927R6D9-F1
#
_cell.length_a   1.000
_cell.length_b   1.000
_cell.length_c   1.000
_cell.angle_alpha   90.00
_cell.angle_beta   90.00
_cell.angle_gamma   90.00
#
_symmetry.space_group_name_H-M   'P 1'
#
loop_
_entity.id
_entity.type
_entity.pdbx_description
1 polymer ?
#
loop_
_entity_poly.entity_id
_entity_poly.type
_entity_poly.pdbx_seq_one_letter_code
_entity_poly.pdbx_strand_id
1 'polypeptide(L)'
;MVDPTPEGLLAEFSEPRPFTLDVVVLAPNAGGVHVVIEDDEVIYVGETGHLRQRLRQHLRGNRGSSVLHKQVGEVLDAAGGPVATADEITGWLGGRTVRWHPTDQRSALKAALVKRLRPRFNHVIPGGGEVPGSRRTGALPADESVMRSDPRKQSQFERLRDGSYFAAVVAANRAYLEVAVPDPAETEREFWALSCLPRTRAGRLSTISMKGMETFVLHQPADRSVAGPAAGFVIVRRSTLTRHWPTPEALAGTFPGLTIEDSDYVDAGPDQARVRGRRDELTAALADEDFAAAVRDLAESLLTSRTSHRSGHNYQLADEVLGRTRPTGEWLYTVDEQFDGWRHDRSNLERSPQSSGGAKADSWFRQVSAGDRIWVCVGEPPRRLVAAGIAWSDTEELIFDEGSVRWRLTVDWDRPLTNTLLSAQTPTSAVLEAEVQGIRAMRSNEYVRLTELLGQHQAPTPEELPVGRRRRLAEITLRQGQVSFRRRLIEAYGGRCAITGCDVEAVLQAAHISRYDGAATNQVNNGLLLRADLHNLFDRGLLWIDDSYQIRLAETATHYAELAGRRLRLPKRVADRPDKAALRQHRSEAEPTGTGR
;
A
#
# COMPACT_ATOMS: atom_id res chain seq x y z
N MET A 1 32.20 -30.26 -17.63
CA MET A 1 30.82 -30.25 -18.16
C MET A 1 29.93 -30.68 -17.02
N VAL A 2 28.98 -29.85 -16.58
CA VAL A 2 28.02 -30.23 -15.52
C VAL A 2 27.09 -31.27 -16.11
N ASP A 3 27.01 -32.45 -15.48
CA ASP A 3 26.10 -33.51 -15.88
C ASP A 3 24.66 -32.96 -15.91
N PRO A 4 23.98 -32.99 -17.07
CA PRO A 4 22.65 -32.41 -17.22
C PRO A 4 21.55 -33.23 -16.54
N THR A 5 21.85 -34.42 -16.02
CA THR A 5 20.89 -35.27 -15.29
C THR A 5 20.41 -34.59 -14.00
N PRO A 6 19.22 -34.95 -13.48
CA PRO A 6 18.76 -34.49 -12.16
C PRO A 6 19.76 -34.78 -11.04
N GLU A 7 20.49 -35.89 -11.14
CA GLU A 7 21.51 -36.28 -10.16
C GLU A 7 22.74 -35.38 -10.22
N GLY A 8 23.22 -35.05 -11.42
CA GLY A 8 24.28 -34.07 -11.65
C GLY A 8 23.94 -32.66 -11.16
N LEU A 9 22.68 -32.24 -11.30
CA LEU A 9 22.17 -30.95 -10.82
C LEU A 9 22.01 -30.89 -9.30
N LEU A 10 21.92 -32.04 -8.65
CA LEU A 10 21.78 -32.18 -7.20
C LEU A 10 23.06 -32.69 -6.54
N ALA A 11 24.19 -32.73 -7.25
CA ALA A 11 25.46 -33.25 -6.73
C ALA A 11 25.94 -32.55 -5.45
N GLU A 12 25.66 -31.25 -5.31
CA GLU A 12 26.02 -30.46 -4.12
C GLU A 12 24.95 -30.52 -3.00
N PHE A 13 23.82 -31.20 -3.24
CA PHE A 13 22.78 -31.39 -2.23
C PHE A 13 23.12 -32.59 -1.35
N SER A 14 22.64 -32.56 -0.10
CA SER A 14 22.71 -33.68 0.83
C SER A 14 22.26 -34.98 0.18
N GLU A 15 22.75 -36.12 0.68
CA GLU A 15 22.22 -37.43 0.29
C GLU A 15 20.68 -37.47 0.36
N PRO A 16 20.02 -38.22 -0.54
CA PRO A 16 18.58 -38.44 -0.48
C PRO A 16 18.18 -39.08 0.85
N ARG A 17 17.23 -38.47 1.57
CA ARG A 17 16.74 -38.98 2.85
C ARG A 17 15.22 -38.96 2.93
N PRO A 18 14.57 -39.85 3.71
CA PRO A 18 13.12 -39.80 3.93
C PRO A 18 12.68 -38.43 4.44
N PHE A 19 11.56 -37.91 3.95
CA PHE A 19 11.07 -36.60 4.36
C PHE A 19 10.24 -36.69 5.64
N THR A 20 10.91 -37.04 6.74
CA THR A 20 10.29 -37.25 8.06
C THR A 20 10.88 -36.29 9.11
N LEU A 21 10.20 -36.14 10.25
CA LEU A 21 10.61 -35.18 11.29
C LEU A 21 11.96 -35.52 11.94
N ASP A 22 12.25 -36.80 12.11
CA ASP A 22 13.50 -37.35 12.63
C ASP A 22 14.68 -37.15 11.67
N VAL A 23 14.43 -37.10 10.36
CA VAL A 23 15.45 -36.74 9.38
C VAL A 23 15.66 -35.23 9.32
N VAL A 24 14.58 -34.45 9.37
CA VAL A 24 14.64 -32.99 9.22
C VAL A 24 15.45 -32.30 10.33
N VAL A 25 15.54 -32.88 11.53
CA VAL A 25 16.40 -32.32 12.60
C VAL A 25 17.88 -32.29 12.23
N LEU A 26 18.32 -33.12 11.28
CA LEU A 26 19.69 -33.18 10.79
C LEU A 26 20.01 -32.06 9.78
N ALA A 27 18.99 -31.41 9.19
CA ALA A 27 19.21 -30.26 8.32
C ALA A 27 19.83 -29.09 9.10
N PRO A 28 20.71 -28.28 8.50
CA PRO A 28 21.31 -27.14 9.19
C PRO A 28 20.29 -26.02 9.41
N ASN A 29 20.48 -25.22 10.46
CA ASN A 29 19.71 -24.00 10.67
C ASN A 29 20.37 -22.82 9.94
N ALA A 30 20.47 -22.94 8.61
CA ALA A 30 21.12 -21.97 7.74
C ALA A 30 20.29 -21.74 6.47
N GLY A 31 20.62 -20.68 5.73
CA GLY A 31 19.99 -20.37 4.45
C GLY A 31 20.34 -21.39 3.38
N GLY A 32 19.41 -21.68 2.49
CA GLY A 32 19.66 -22.60 1.39
C GLY A 32 18.43 -22.99 0.59
N VAL A 33 18.61 -24.03 -0.23
CA VAL A 33 17.60 -24.60 -1.13
C VAL A 33 17.34 -26.04 -0.72
N HIS A 34 16.08 -26.48 -0.78
CA HIS A 34 15.70 -27.88 -0.59
C HIS A 34 14.83 -28.36 -1.72
N VAL A 35 14.90 -29.66 -2.00
CA VAL A 35 14.09 -30.33 -3.02
C VAL A 35 13.36 -31.52 -2.42
N VAL A 36 12.16 -31.77 -2.93
CA VAL A 36 11.36 -32.97 -2.59
C VAL A 36 11.25 -33.82 -3.85
N ILE A 37 11.47 -35.12 -3.67
CA ILE A 37 11.64 -36.11 -4.73
C ILE A 37 10.63 -37.23 -4.53
N GLU A 38 9.96 -37.62 -5.61
CA GLU A 38 9.06 -38.77 -5.69
C GLU A 38 9.48 -39.58 -6.92
N ASP A 39 9.75 -40.88 -6.74
CA ASP A 39 10.16 -41.80 -7.82
C ASP A 39 11.26 -41.24 -8.73
N ASP A 40 12.34 -40.71 -8.12
CA ASP A 40 13.49 -40.06 -8.76
C ASP A 40 13.19 -38.75 -9.52
N GLU A 41 11.95 -38.24 -9.46
CA GLU A 41 11.55 -36.96 -10.01
C GLU A 41 11.51 -35.86 -8.92
N VAL A 42 12.15 -34.72 -9.18
CA VAL A 42 12.03 -33.55 -8.31
C VAL A 42 10.66 -32.90 -8.51
N ILE A 43 9.77 -33.12 -7.55
CA ILE A 43 8.41 -32.61 -7.56
C ILE A 43 8.28 -31.21 -6.95
N TYR A 44 9.25 -30.77 -6.12
CA TYR A 44 9.27 -29.44 -5.52
C TYR A 44 10.68 -28.91 -5.24
N VAL A 45 10.87 -27.60 -5.37
CA VAL A 45 12.08 -26.83 -5.03
C VAL A 45 11.69 -25.64 -4.15
N GLY A 46 12.22 -25.57 -2.94
CA GLY A 46 12.03 -24.47 -2.00
C GLY A 46 13.34 -23.74 -1.70
N GLU A 47 13.25 -22.46 -1.34
CA GLU A 47 14.36 -21.71 -0.76
C GLU A 47 13.94 -21.18 0.61
N THR A 48 14.91 -20.95 1.50
CA THR A 48 14.65 -20.44 2.85
C THR A 48 15.90 -19.81 3.45
N GLY A 49 15.71 -18.94 4.44
CA GLY A 49 16.78 -18.47 5.33
C GLY A 49 17.16 -19.49 6.43
N HIS A 50 16.30 -20.48 6.68
CA HIS A 50 16.48 -21.49 7.71
C HIS A 50 15.95 -22.85 7.22
N LEU A 51 16.85 -23.71 6.71
CA LEU A 51 16.51 -25.02 6.13
C LEU A 51 15.76 -25.92 7.11
N ARG A 52 16.30 -26.13 8.30
CA ARG A 52 15.66 -26.95 9.35
C ARG A 52 14.24 -26.49 9.67
N GLN A 53 14.05 -25.19 9.93
CA GLN A 53 12.74 -24.65 10.31
C GLN A 53 11.73 -24.79 9.16
N ARG A 54 12.16 -24.53 7.92
CA ARG A 54 11.29 -24.63 6.74
C ARG A 54 10.85 -26.05 6.46
N LEU A 55 11.77 -27.01 6.52
CA LEU A 55 11.45 -28.43 6.36
C LEU A 55 10.48 -28.93 7.45
N ARG A 56 10.65 -28.47 8.71
CA ARG A 56 9.67 -28.74 9.77
C ARG A 56 8.31 -28.12 9.48
N GLN A 57 8.28 -26.90 8.93
CA GLN A 57 7.05 -26.21 8.56
C GLN A 57 6.28 -26.92 7.43
N HIS A 58 6.98 -27.60 6.52
CA HIS A 58 6.35 -28.46 5.52
C HIS A 58 5.63 -29.66 6.15
N LEU A 59 6.20 -30.25 7.20
CA LEU A 59 5.67 -31.45 7.88
C LEU A 59 4.72 -31.17 9.05
N ARG A 60 4.77 -30.00 9.70
CA ARG A 60 3.86 -29.64 10.82
C ARG A 60 2.96 -28.46 10.51
N GLY A 61 2.99 -28.03 9.26
CA GLY A 61 2.29 -26.87 8.78
C GLY A 61 0.78 -27.03 8.71
N ASN A 62 0.15 -25.97 8.23
CA ASN A 62 -1.21 -26.00 7.72
C ASN A 62 -1.21 -25.46 6.28
N ARG A 63 -2.36 -25.43 5.62
CA ARG A 63 -2.45 -24.97 4.21
C ARG A 63 -2.06 -23.50 3.97
N GLY A 64 -1.83 -22.71 5.03
CA GLY A 64 -1.28 -21.35 4.96
C GLY A 64 0.22 -21.26 5.26
N SER A 65 0.83 -22.29 5.86
CA SER A 65 2.23 -22.22 6.30
C SER A 65 3.24 -22.51 5.18
N SER A 66 2.81 -23.20 4.11
CA SER A 66 3.68 -23.54 2.99
C SER A 66 2.90 -23.84 1.72
N VAL A 67 3.38 -23.32 0.59
CA VAL A 67 2.87 -23.60 -0.76
C VAL A 67 2.85 -25.11 -1.07
N LEU A 68 3.94 -25.83 -0.79
CA LEU A 68 3.99 -27.29 -0.96
C LEU A 68 2.94 -28.01 -0.11
N HIS A 69 2.71 -27.55 1.13
CA HIS A 69 1.79 -28.23 2.05
C HIS A 69 0.34 -28.01 1.59
N LYS A 70 0.05 -26.79 1.12
CA LYS A 70 -1.22 -26.46 0.47
C LYS A 70 -1.49 -27.32 -0.76
N GLN A 71 -0.54 -27.38 -1.70
CA GLN A 71 -0.71 -28.08 -2.97
C GLN A 71 -0.81 -29.59 -2.80
N VAL A 72 -0.05 -30.18 -1.87
CA VAL A 72 -0.23 -31.60 -1.51
C VAL A 72 -1.61 -31.84 -0.93
N GLY A 73 -2.08 -30.94 -0.05
CA GLY A 73 -3.45 -30.99 0.45
C GLY A 73 -4.50 -30.93 -0.66
N GLU A 74 -4.32 -30.03 -1.65
CA GLU A 74 -5.21 -29.91 -2.81
C GLU A 74 -5.22 -31.18 -3.69
N VAL A 75 -4.09 -31.89 -3.79
CA VAL A 75 -4.01 -33.19 -4.50
C VAL A 75 -4.70 -34.30 -3.72
N LEU A 76 -4.63 -34.26 -2.39
CA LEU A 76 -5.23 -35.28 -1.52
C LEU A 76 -6.71 -35.07 -1.24
N ASP A 77 -7.25 -33.89 -1.55
CA ASP A 77 -8.67 -33.60 -1.39
C ASP A 77 -9.48 -34.53 -2.30
N ALA A 78 -10.28 -35.42 -1.69
CA ALA A 78 -11.21 -36.25 -2.43
C ALA A 78 -12.26 -35.37 -3.12
N ALA A 79 -12.53 -35.59 -4.41
CA ALA A 79 -13.55 -34.85 -5.14
C ALA A 79 -14.93 -35.08 -4.50
N GLY A 80 -15.42 -34.06 -3.78
CA GLY A 80 -16.68 -34.15 -3.02
C GLY A 80 -16.56 -34.82 -1.65
N GLY A 81 -15.35 -35.11 -1.16
CA GLY A 81 -15.07 -35.69 0.16
C GLY A 81 -14.47 -34.70 1.17
N PRO A 82 -14.10 -35.17 2.38
CA PRO A 82 -13.49 -34.33 3.40
C PRO A 82 -12.11 -33.80 2.97
N VAL A 83 -11.78 -32.60 3.44
CA VAL A 83 -10.49 -31.95 3.17
C VAL A 83 -9.37 -32.71 3.87
N ALA A 84 -8.29 -33.01 3.15
CA ALA A 84 -7.17 -33.75 3.71
C ALA A 84 -6.57 -33.02 4.92
N THR A 85 -6.43 -33.76 6.01
CA THR A 85 -5.89 -33.33 7.31
C THR A 85 -4.39 -33.09 7.24
N ALA A 86 -3.84 -32.36 8.22
CA ALA A 86 -2.41 -32.13 8.31
C ALA A 86 -1.63 -33.45 8.47
N ASP A 87 -2.19 -34.44 9.16
CA ASP A 87 -1.55 -35.74 9.36
C ASP A 87 -1.51 -36.57 8.07
N GLU A 88 -2.57 -36.52 7.24
CA GLU A 88 -2.59 -37.16 5.92
C GLU A 88 -1.57 -36.54 4.96
N ILE A 89 -1.47 -35.20 4.95
CA ILE A 89 -0.46 -34.47 4.17
C ILE A 89 0.96 -34.82 4.66
N THR A 90 1.14 -34.94 5.97
CA THR A 90 2.43 -35.31 6.58
C THR A 90 2.81 -36.74 6.25
N GLY A 91 1.85 -37.68 6.33
CA GLY A 91 2.05 -39.07 5.91
C GLY A 91 2.40 -39.17 4.43
N TRP A 92 1.73 -38.38 3.59
CA TRP A 92 2.05 -38.29 2.17
C TRP A 92 3.49 -37.78 1.96
N LEU A 93 3.89 -36.67 2.60
CA LEU A 93 5.25 -36.15 2.48
C LEU A 93 6.28 -37.16 3.02
N GLY A 94 5.97 -37.88 4.10
CA GLY A 94 6.84 -38.90 4.69
C GLY A 94 7.17 -40.07 3.75
N GLY A 95 6.33 -40.34 2.74
CA GLY A 95 6.61 -41.30 1.68
C GLY A 95 7.53 -40.78 0.57
N ARG A 96 8.03 -39.53 0.66
CA ARG A 96 8.91 -38.89 -0.32
C ARG A 96 10.30 -38.69 0.26
N THR A 97 11.22 -38.36 -0.63
CA THR A 97 12.61 -38.09 -0.29
C THR A 97 12.88 -36.59 -0.31
N VAL A 98 13.74 -36.10 0.57
CA VAL A 98 14.16 -34.70 0.63
C VAL A 98 15.68 -34.61 0.55
N ARG A 99 16.16 -33.58 -0.16
CA ARG A 99 17.57 -33.17 -0.19
C ARG A 99 17.68 -31.67 0.06
N TRP A 100 18.78 -31.21 0.61
CA TRP A 100 19.02 -29.77 0.85
C TRP A 100 20.46 -29.36 0.58
N HIS A 101 20.64 -28.10 0.22
CA HIS A 101 21.94 -27.48 -0.05
C HIS A 101 22.00 -26.10 0.63
N PRO A 102 22.83 -25.92 1.67
CA PRO A 102 23.07 -24.62 2.30
C PRO A 102 23.83 -23.70 1.36
N THR A 103 23.29 -22.50 1.10
CA THR A 103 23.92 -21.54 0.18
C THR A 103 23.36 -20.13 0.38
N ASP A 104 24.22 -19.13 0.18
CA ASP A 104 23.83 -17.71 0.15
C ASP A 104 23.22 -17.31 -1.19
N GLN A 105 23.45 -18.08 -2.27
CA GLN A 105 22.91 -17.86 -3.61
C GLN A 105 21.54 -18.54 -3.83
N ARG A 106 20.76 -18.70 -2.77
CA ARG A 106 19.52 -19.49 -2.72
C ARG A 106 18.51 -19.17 -3.83
N SER A 107 18.32 -17.89 -4.16
CA SER A 107 17.33 -17.46 -5.17
C SER A 107 17.78 -17.76 -6.59
N ALA A 108 19.08 -17.60 -6.88
CA ALA A 108 19.65 -17.95 -8.17
C ALA A 108 19.62 -19.47 -8.39
N LEU A 109 20.02 -20.26 -7.37
CA LEU A 109 20.02 -21.71 -7.43
C LEU A 109 18.60 -22.28 -7.59
N LYS A 110 17.62 -21.80 -6.81
CA LYS A 110 16.22 -22.19 -6.97
C LYS A 110 15.70 -21.86 -8.37
N ALA A 111 15.96 -20.66 -8.88
CA ALA A 111 15.50 -20.27 -10.21
C ALA A 111 16.07 -21.18 -11.32
N ALA A 112 17.36 -21.56 -11.20
CA ALA A 112 18.00 -22.48 -12.13
C ALA A 112 17.38 -23.89 -12.06
N LEU A 113 17.17 -24.42 -10.86
CA LEU A 113 16.57 -25.75 -10.65
C LEU A 113 15.12 -25.80 -11.12
N VAL A 114 14.28 -24.82 -10.77
CA VAL A 114 12.89 -24.75 -11.24
C VAL A 114 12.82 -24.67 -12.76
N LYS A 115 13.67 -23.85 -13.37
CA LYS A 115 13.71 -23.71 -14.84
C LYS A 115 14.08 -25.02 -15.54
N ARG A 116 15.01 -25.78 -14.96
CA ARG A 116 15.60 -26.97 -15.59
C ARG A 116 14.83 -28.27 -15.29
N LEU A 117 14.38 -28.44 -14.06
CA LEU A 117 13.70 -29.65 -13.58
C LEU A 117 12.18 -29.57 -13.70
N ARG A 118 11.63 -28.36 -13.83
CA ARG A 118 10.19 -28.08 -13.95
C ARG A 118 9.31 -28.85 -12.93
N PRO A 119 9.55 -28.66 -11.62
CA PRO A 119 8.90 -29.44 -10.58
C PRO A 119 7.38 -29.22 -10.57
N ARG A 120 6.60 -30.29 -10.49
CA ARG A 120 5.13 -30.23 -10.57
C ARG A 120 4.49 -29.24 -9.60
N PHE A 121 5.02 -29.10 -8.38
CA PHE A 121 4.47 -28.20 -7.36
C PHE A 121 5.04 -26.78 -7.43
N ASN A 122 6.06 -26.55 -8.25
CA ASN A 122 6.54 -25.20 -8.57
C ASN A 122 5.85 -24.61 -9.81
N HIS A 123 5.14 -25.44 -10.57
CA HIS A 123 4.26 -25.02 -11.65
C HIS A 123 2.80 -25.06 -11.18
N VAL A 124 2.05 -24.00 -11.46
CA VAL A 124 0.60 -24.00 -11.23
C VAL A 124 0.00 -24.94 -12.28
N ILE A 125 -0.60 -26.05 -11.84
CA ILE A 125 -1.39 -26.95 -12.69
C ILE A 125 -2.69 -26.21 -13.08
N PRO A 126 -2.98 -25.97 -14.36
CA PRO A 126 -4.29 -25.53 -14.83
C PRO A 126 -5.04 -26.75 -15.40
N GLY A 127 -6.05 -27.24 -14.70
CA GLY A 127 -7.10 -28.09 -15.29
C GLY A 127 -8.30 -27.23 -15.70
N GLY A 128 -8.86 -27.30 -16.90
CA GLY A 128 -8.55 -28.18 -18.02
C GLY A 128 -9.18 -27.69 -19.34
N GLY A 129 -8.77 -28.32 -20.43
CA GLY A 129 -9.33 -28.14 -21.78
C GLY A 129 -8.36 -27.45 -22.76
N GLU A 130 -7.57 -28.23 -23.47
CA GLU A 130 -6.73 -27.79 -24.59
C GLU A 130 -7.58 -27.35 -25.80
N VAL A 131 -7.20 -26.23 -26.42
CA VAL A 131 -7.34 -26.01 -27.88
C VAL A 131 -5.97 -25.57 -28.40
N PRO A 132 -5.38 -26.25 -29.40
CA PRO A 132 -4.01 -25.98 -29.83
C PRO A 132 -3.96 -24.81 -30.81
N GLY A 133 -3.22 -23.75 -30.46
CA GLY A 133 -2.83 -22.70 -31.39
C GLY A 133 -2.89 -21.28 -30.82
N SER A 134 -1.95 -20.89 -29.98
CA SER A 134 -1.58 -19.48 -29.81
C SER A 134 -0.27 -19.36 -29.04
N ARG A 135 0.81 -19.06 -29.76
CA ARG A 135 2.03 -18.49 -29.16
C ARG A 135 1.64 -17.24 -28.39
N ARG A 136 1.89 -17.17 -27.08
CA ARG A 136 2.07 -15.88 -26.40
C ARG A 136 3.26 -15.91 -25.45
N THR A 137 4.25 -15.17 -25.91
CA THR A 137 5.34 -14.47 -25.23
C THR A 137 4.96 -13.94 -23.84
N GLY A 138 5.97 -13.80 -22.99
CA GLY A 138 5.89 -13.44 -21.57
C GLY A 138 4.81 -12.40 -21.21
N ALA A 139 3.98 -12.74 -20.24
CA ALA A 139 2.96 -11.83 -19.74
C ALA A 139 3.58 -10.83 -18.75
N LEU A 140 3.55 -9.57 -19.18
CA LEU A 140 3.46 -8.36 -18.34
C LEU A 140 2.38 -8.52 -17.24
N PRO A 141 2.44 -7.75 -16.15
CA PRO A 141 1.43 -7.81 -15.09
C PRO A 141 0.03 -7.67 -15.70
N ALA A 142 -0.90 -8.55 -15.31
CA ALA A 142 -2.28 -8.46 -15.77
C ALA A 142 -2.83 -7.05 -15.48
N ASP A 143 -3.46 -6.48 -16.49
CA ASP A 143 -4.05 -5.14 -16.51
C ASP A 143 -4.95 -4.93 -15.28
N GLU A 144 -4.74 -3.82 -14.57
CA GLU A 144 -5.52 -3.43 -13.40
C GLU A 144 -7.02 -3.36 -13.72
N SER A 145 -7.37 -2.97 -14.95
CA SER A 145 -8.76 -2.94 -15.44
C SER A 145 -9.42 -4.33 -15.34
N VAL A 146 -8.69 -5.37 -15.71
CA VAL A 146 -9.14 -6.77 -15.68
C VAL A 146 -9.32 -7.22 -14.23
N MET A 147 -8.42 -6.84 -13.32
CA MET A 147 -8.52 -7.21 -11.91
C MET A 147 -9.65 -6.49 -11.17
N ARG A 148 -9.92 -5.22 -11.53
CA ARG A 148 -11.07 -4.45 -11.04
C ARG A 148 -12.39 -5.04 -11.56
N SER A 149 -12.37 -5.65 -12.74
CA SER A 149 -13.54 -6.29 -13.35
C SER A 149 -13.85 -7.71 -12.83
N ASP A 150 -13.10 -8.24 -11.85
CA ASP A 150 -13.31 -9.60 -11.33
C ASP A 150 -14.72 -9.76 -10.71
N PRO A 151 -15.63 -10.54 -11.33
CA PRO A 151 -17.03 -10.63 -10.89
C PRO A 151 -17.18 -11.21 -9.48
N ARG A 152 -16.24 -12.07 -9.05
CA ARG A 152 -16.31 -12.68 -7.71
C ARG A 152 -15.98 -11.63 -6.65
N LYS A 153 -14.98 -10.78 -6.90
CA LYS A 153 -14.57 -9.71 -5.99
C LYS A 153 -15.63 -8.60 -5.92
N GLN A 154 -16.26 -8.29 -7.05
CA GLN A 154 -17.40 -7.37 -7.10
C GLN A 154 -18.57 -7.89 -6.26
N SER A 155 -18.98 -9.15 -6.47
CA SER A 155 -20.05 -9.75 -5.68
C SER A 155 -19.73 -9.81 -4.17
N GLN A 156 -18.48 -10.06 -3.79
CA GLN A 156 -18.05 -9.99 -2.38
C GLN A 156 -18.16 -8.58 -1.81
N PHE A 157 -17.76 -7.57 -2.58
CA PHE A 157 -17.86 -6.17 -2.19
C PHE A 157 -19.33 -5.76 -2.03
N GLU A 158 -20.19 -6.05 -3.02
CA GLU A 158 -21.63 -5.74 -2.97
C GLU A 158 -22.30 -6.36 -1.75
N ARG A 159 -22.01 -7.64 -1.46
CA ARG A 159 -22.53 -8.31 -0.26
C ARG A 159 -22.08 -7.67 1.05
N LEU A 160 -20.85 -7.15 1.09
CA LEU A 160 -20.37 -6.41 2.27
C LEU A 160 -21.04 -5.04 2.35
N ARG A 161 -21.10 -4.31 1.23
CA ARG A 161 -21.69 -2.97 1.07
C ARG A 161 -23.15 -2.93 1.48
N ASP A 162 -23.91 -3.92 1.04
CA ASP A 162 -25.35 -4.03 1.31
C ASP A 162 -25.61 -4.61 2.72
N GLY A 163 -24.55 -5.00 3.44
CA GLY A 163 -24.60 -5.52 4.81
C GLY A 163 -24.42 -4.43 5.87
N SER A 164 -24.92 -4.71 7.08
CA SER A 164 -24.87 -3.79 8.23
C SER A 164 -23.47 -3.44 8.74
N TYR A 165 -22.43 -4.18 8.32
CA TYR A 165 -21.05 -3.98 8.77
C TYR A 165 -20.22 -3.06 7.86
N PHE A 166 -20.73 -2.64 6.71
CA PHE A 166 -19.94 -1.93 5.69
C PHE A 166 -19.21 -0.69 6.23
N ALA A 167 -19.96 0.28 6.78
CA ALA A 167 -19.39 1.52 7.28
C ALA A 167 -18.34 1.28 8.38
N ALA A 168 -18.61 0.35 9.28
CA ALA A 168 -17.70 -0.02 10.35
C ALA A 168 -16.41 -0.67 9.82
N VAL A 169 -16.50 -1.49 8.78
CA VAL A 169 -15.35 -2.09 8.11
C VAL A 169 -14.52 -1.02 7.41
N VAL A 170 -15.15 -0.13 6.64
CA VAL A 170 -14.44 0.97 5.94
C VAL A 170 -13.68 1.84 6.93
N ALA A 171 -14.36 2.32 7.97
CA ALA A 171 -13.75 3.21 8.98
C ALA A 171 -12.56 2.55 9.71
N ALA A 172 -12.70 1.30 10.13
CA ALA A 172 -11.65 0.62 10.89
C ALA A 172 -10.43 0.25 10.01
N ASN A 173 -10.63 -0.18 8.76
CA ASN A 173 -9.49 -0.41 7.85
C ASN A 173 -8.79 0.91 7.49
N ARG A 174 -9.53 2.02 7.37
CA ARG A 174 -8.95 3.36 7.13
C ARG A 174 -8.07 3.78 8.29
N ALA A 175 -8.60 3.76 9.51
CA ALA A 175 -7.85 4.08 10.72
C ALA A 175 -6.57 3.24 10.85
N TYR A 176 -6.65 1.94 10.52
CA TYR A 176 -5.47 1.08 10.52
C TYR A 176 -4.44 1.47 9.46
N LEU A 177 -4.85 1.72 8.20
CA LEU A 177 -3.91 2.06 7.12
C LEU A 177 -3.25 3.42 7.32
N GLU A 178 -3.99 4.42 7.81
CA GLU A 178 -3.46 5.75 8.13
C GLU A 178 -2.32 5.69 9.15
N VAL A 179 -2.41 4.74 10.08
CA VAL A 179 -1.34 4.48 11.06
C VAL A 179 -0.24 3.61 10.44
N ALA A 180 -0.59 2.46 9.88
CA ALA A 180 0.36 1.38 9.62
C ALA A 180 1.15 1.54 8.31
N VAL A 181 0.59 2.20 7.30
CA VAL A 181 1.16 2.21 5.95
C VAL A 181 1.44 3.64 5.51
N PRO A 182 2.71 4.01 5.28
CA PRO A 182 3.05 5.28 4.64
C PRO A 182 2.50 5.31 3.21
N ASP A 183 1.79 6.39 2.86
CA ASP A 183 1.19 6.61 1.54
C ASP A 183 0.45 5.36 1.04
N PRO A 184 -0.63 4.94 1.72
CA PRO A 184 -1.26 3.65 1.47
C PRO A 184 -1.76 3.55 0.02
N ALA A 185 -2.15 4.68 -0.59
CA ALA A 185 -2.57 4.72 -1.97
C ALA A 185 -1.44 4.39 -2.98
N GLU A 186 -0.21 4.84 -2.74
CA GLU A 186 0.92 4.62 -3.66
C GLU A 186 1.51 3.21 -3.51
N THR A 187 1.37 2.61 -2.32
CA THR A 187 1.99 1.33 -1.96
C THR A 187 1.04 0.12 -2.07
N GLU A 188 -0.20 0.38 -2.49
CA GLU A 188 -1.28 -0.60 -2.63
C GLU A 188 -0.89 -1.76 -3.55
N ARG A 189 -1.26 -2.98 -3.13
CA ARG A 189 -1.04 -4.26 -3.83
C ARG A 189 0.42 -4.65 -4.00
N GLU A 190 1.33 -3.68 -3.98
CA GLU A 190 2.76 -3.92 -3.96
C GLU A 190 3.19 -4.38 -2.58
N PHE A 191 2.90 -3.61 -1.52
CA PHE A 191 3.39 -3.88 -0.17
C PHE A 191 2.31 -4.37 0.79
N TRP A 192 1.05 -4.02 0.52
CA TRP A 192 -0.10 -4.46 1.32
C TRP A 192 -1.28 -4.85 0.42
N ALA A 193 -2.16 -5.70 0.93
CA ALA A 193 -3.38 -6.11 0.24
C ALA A 193 -4.57 -6.12 1.20
N LEU A 194 -5.75 -5.70 0.73
CA LEU A 194 -7.00 -5.73 1.48
C LEU A 194 -7.98 -6.71 0.82
N SER A 195 -8.37 -7.75 1.54
CA SER A 195 -9.36 -8.73 1.09
C SER A 195 -10.75 -8.41 1.64
N CYS A 196 -11.79 -8.69 0.86
CA CYS A 196 -13.20 -8.51 1.22
C CYS A 196 -13.90 -9.88 1.34
N LEU A 197 -14.56 -10.15 2.47
CA LEU A 197 -15.26 -11.42 2.77
C LEU A 197 -14.45 -12.69 2.38
N PRO A 198 -13.20 -12.85 2.86
CA PRO A 198 -12.37 -13.99 2.46
C PRO A 198 -12.98 -15.32 2.90
N ARG A 199 -13.11 -16.26 1.95
CA ARG A 199 -13.75 -17.57 2.16
C ARG A 199 -12.97 -18.55 3.03
N THR A 200 -11.68 -18.30 3.24
CA THR A 200 -10.75 -19.21 3.93
C THR A 200 -11.09 -19.40 5.42
N ARG A 201 -11.83 -18.47 6.03
CA ARG A 201 -12.35 -18.61 7.41
C ARG A 201 -13.73 -17.96 7.52
N ALA A 202 -14.74 -18.75 7.92
CA ALA A 202 -16.12 -18.30 8.03
C ALA A 202 -16.25 -17.08 8.97
N GLY A 203 -17.03 -16.09 8.57
CA GLY A 203 -17.34 -14.89 9.37
C GLY A 203 -16.37 -13.72 9.21
N ARG A 204 -15.29 -13.84 8.42
CA ARG A 204 -14.40 -12.70 8.15
C ARG A 204 -15.06 -11.65 7.27
N LEU A 205 -14.90 -10.39 7.67
CA LEU A 205 -15.40 -9.21 6.98
C LEU A 205 -14.33 -8.60 6.08
N SER A 206 -13.14 -8.34 6.63
CA SER A 206 -12.00 -7.81 5.89
C SER A 206 -10.67 -8.33 6.44
N THR A 207 -9.61 -8.24 5.64
CA THR A 207 -8.26 -8.63 6.06
C THR A 207 -7.22 -7.78 5.32
N ILE A 208 -6.43 -7.01 6.05
CA ILE A 208 -5.22 -6.34 5.55
C ILE A 208 -4.04 -7.27 5.78
N SER A 209 -3.23 -7.45 4.74
CA SER A 209 -2.06 -8.32 4.77
C SER A 209 -0.83 -7.63 4.20
N MET A 210 0.29 -7.77 4.91
CA MET A 210 1.61 -7.28 4.50
C MET A 210 2.55 -8.47 4.42
N LYS A 211 3.41 -8.52 3.39
CA LYS A 211 4.27 -9.68 3.12
C LYS A 211 3.45 -11.00 3.05
N GLY A 212 3.58 -11.92 4.00
CA GLY A 212 2.78 -13.15 4.10
C GLY A 212 1.78 -13.15 5.25
N MET A 213 1.73 -12.08 6.05
CA MET A 213 1.01 -12.01 7.32
C MET A 213 -0.26 -11.17 7.23
N GLU A 214 -1.31 -11.63 7.92
CA GLU A 214 -2.52 -10.85 8.16
C GLU A 214 -2.29 -9.94 9.37
N THR A 215 -2.21 -8.64 9.13
CA THR A 215 -1.81 -7.66 10.15
C THR A 215 -3.00 -7.00 10.81
N PHE A 216 -4.14 -6.91 10.11
CA PHE A 216 -5.40 -6.41 10.65
C PHE A 216 -6.58 -7.19 10.06
N VAL A 217 -7.43 -7.75 10.92
CA VAL A 217 -8.54 -8.61 10.52
C VAL A 217 -9.80 -8.21 11.25
N LEU A 218 -10.89 -8.03 10.49
CA LEU A 218 -12.23 -7.86 11.04
C LEU A 218 -13.09 -9.08 10.70
N HIS A 219 -13.90 -9.50 11.66
CA HIS A 219 -14.85 -10.59 11.53
C HIS A 219 -16.14 -10.26 12.27
N GLN A 220 -17.21 -10.95 11.87
CA GLN A 220 -18.46 -10.96 12.62
C GLN A 220 -18.20 -11.54 14.02
N PRO A 221 -18.97 -11.10 15.03
CA PRO A 221 -18.94 -11.72 16.35
C PRO A 221 -19.22 -13.23 16.25
N ALA A 222 -18.62 -14.01 17.16
CA ALA A 222 -18.69 -15.46 17.15
C ALA A 222 -20.13 -15.97 17.32
N ASP A 223 -20.94 -15.25 18.10
CA ASP A 223 -22.37 -15.49 18.21
C ASP A 223 -23.11 -14.74 17.10
N ARG A 224 -23.63 -15.49 16.13
CA ARG A 224 -24.41 -14.95 15.01
C ARG A 224 -25.88 -14.68 15.36
N SER A 225 -26.34 -15.12 16.53
CA SER A 225 -27.72 -14.93 16.99
C SER A 225 -27.96 -13.55 17.61
N VAL A 226 -26.89 -12.86 18.01
CA VAL A 226 -26.93 -11.50 18.53
C VAL A 226 -26.35 -10.56 17.47
N ALA A 227 -27.12 -9.56 17.03
CA ALA A 227 -26.62 -8.49 16.17
C ALA A 227 -25.60 -7.64 16.96
N GLY A 228 -24.36 -8.11 17.03
CA GLY A 228 -23.27 -7.48 17.78
C GLY A 228 -22.30 -6.68 16.88
N PRO A 229 -21.53 -5.75 17.46
CA PRO A 229 -20.50 -5.01 16.74
C PRO A 229 -19.46 -5.98 16.17
N ALA A 230 -18.88 -5.63 15.02
CA ALA A 230 -17.75 -6.38 14.46
C ALA A 230 -16.62 -6.50 15.49
N ALA A 231 -15.91 -7.61 15.47
CA ALA A 231 -14.73 -7.85 16.29
C ALA A 231 -13.54 -8.15 15.39
N GLY A 232 -12.35 -8.16 15.95
CA GLY A 232 -11.17 -8.37 15.14
C GLY A 232 -9.91 -8.53 15.94
N PHE A 233 -8.80 -8.43 15.22
CA PHE A 233 -7.49 -8.32 15.82
C PHE A 233 -6.55 -7.48 14.97
N VAL A 234 -5.55 -6.92 15.64
CA VAL A 234 -4.38 -6.26 15.06
C VAL A 234 -3.12 -6.96 15.56
N ILE A 235 -2.13 -7.13 14.68
CA ILE A 235 -0.79 -7.55 15.10
C ILE A 235 0.04 -6.29 15.35
N VAL A 236 0.77 -6.26 16.45
CA VAL A 236 1.62 -5.11 16.85
C VAL A 236 3.01 -5.57 17.28
N ARG A 237 3.97 -4.65 17.34
CA ARG A 237 5.30 -4.91 17.90
C ARG A 237 5.17 -5.05 19.42
N ARG A 238 5.54 -6.22 19.96
CA ARG A 238 5.34 -6.54 21.37
C ARG A 238 6.19 -5.63 22.25
N SER A 239 7.49 -5.53 21.97
CA SER A 239 8.43 -4.73 22.75
C SER A 239 7.98 -3.27 22.85
N THR A 240 7.50 -2.68 21.76
CA THR A 240 7.00 -1.30 21.72
C THR A 240 5.70 -1.14 22.49
N LEU A 241 4.73 -2.04 22.32
CA LEU A 241 3.48 -2.03 23.11
C LEU A 241 3.76 -2.12 24.62
N THR A 242 4.65 -3.03 25.03
CA THR A 242 4.94 -3.28 26.45
C THR A 242 5.71 -2.16 27.16
N ARG A 243 6.26 -1.19 26.42
CA ARG A 243 6.84 0.02 27.04
C ARG A 243 5.78 0.89 27.70
N HIS A 244 4.59 0.92 27.12
CA HIS A 244 3.47 1.76 27.56
C HIS A 244 2.46 0.96 28.39
N TRP A 245 2.23 -0.31 28.03
CA TRP A 245 1.41 -1.25 28.81
C TRP A 245 2.19 -2.53 29.13
N PRO A 246 2.95 -2.54 30.24
CA PRO A 246 3.82 -3.66 30.59
C PRO A 246 3.09 -4.98 30.87
N THR A 247 1.80 -4.91 31.24
CA THR A 247 0.98 -6.09 31.52
C THR A 247 -0.36 -6.05 30.76
N PRO A 248 -1.00 -7.20 30.50
CA PRO A 248 -2.33 -7.24 29.91
C PRO A 248 -3.37 -6.44 30.70
N GLU A 249 -3.27 -6.41 32.03
CA GLU A 249 -4.17 -5.65 32.90
C GLU A 249 -3.99 -4.14 32.73
N ALA A 250 -2.76 -3.67 32.49
CA ALA A 250 -2.50 -2.27 32.19
C ALA A 250 -3.17 -1.85 30.87
N LEU A 251 -3.06 -2.69 29.82
CA LEU A 251 -3.74 -2.44 28.55
C LEU A 251 -5.26 -2.45 28.75
N ALA A 252 -5.79 -3.46 29.44
CA ALA A 252 -7.23 -3.55 29.74
C ALA A 252 -7.73 -2.38 30.61
N GLY A 253 -6.89 -1.80 31.47
CA GLY A 253 -7.23 -0.60 32.22
C GLY A 253 -7.46 0.63 31.32
N THR A 254 -6.78 0.71 30.18
CA THR A 254 -6.93 1.79 29.20
C THR A 254 -7.98 1.48 28.14
N PHE A 255 -8.00 0.23 27.67
CA PHE A 255 -8.91 -0.29 26.66
C PHE A 255 -9.57 -1.59 27.16
N PRO A 256 -10.66 -1.49 27.95
CA PRO A 256 -11.27 -2.63 28.63
C PRO A 256 -11.70 -3.78 27.73
N GLY A 257 -11.99 -3.50 26.46
CA GLY A 257 -12.39 -4.53 25.49
C GLY A 257 -11.23 -5.18 24.74
N LEU A 258 -9.97 -4.88 25.07
CA LEU A 258 -8.80 -5.42 24.37
C LEU A 258 -8.07 -6.49 25.19
N THR A 259 -7.67 -7.56 24.51
CA THR A 259 -6.85 -8.64 25.07
C THR A 259 -5.59 -8.84 24.24
N ILE A 260 -4.50 -9.23 24.90
CA ILE A 260 -3.22 -9.53 24.25
C ILE A 260 -3.01 -11.05 24.22
N GLU A 261 -2.66 -11.57 23.05
CA GLU A 261 -2.35 -12.97 22.80
C GLU A 261 -1.01 -13.11 22.09
N ASP A 262 -0.41 -14.30 22.17
CA ASP A 262 0.73 -14.65 21.32
C ASP A 262 0.30 -14.73 19.84
N SER A 263 1.18 -14.23 18.97
CA SER A 263 0.99 -14.29 17.52
C SER A 263 1.75 -15.49 16.95
N ASP A 264 1.07 -16.31 16.15
CA ASP A 264 1.60 -17.49 15.47
C ASP A 264 2.33 -17.17 14.15
N TYR A 265 2.36 -15.91 13.75
CA TYR A 265 3.07 -15.47 12.55
C TYR A 265 4.59 -15.42 12.75
N VAL A 266 5.37 -15.31 11.67
CA VAL A 266 6.85 -15.25 11.76
C VAL A 266 7.46 -14.14 10.91
N ASP A 267 6.67 -13.48 10.07
CA ASP A 267 7.17 -12.58 9.03
C ASP A 267 7.83 -11.31 9.56
N ALA A 268 7.42 -10.87 10.76
CA ALA A 268 8.00 -9.74 11.49
C ALA A 268 9.00 -10.19 12.59
N GLY A 269 9.39 -11.46 12.63
CA GLY A 269 10.19 -12.03 13.71
C GLY A 269 9.38 -12.34 14.99
N PRO A 270 10.03 -12.78 16.07
CA PRO A 270 9.35 -13.22 17.30
C PRO A 270 8.72 -12.09 18.13
N ASP A 271 9.12 -10.84 17.91
CA ASP A 271 8.73 -9.68 18.72
C ASP A 271 7.33 -9.13 18.35
N GLN A 272 6.29 -9.94 18.44
CA GLN A 272 4.96 -9.57 17.97
C GLN A 272 3.88 -10.08 18.89
N ALA A 273 2.81 -9.31 19.03
CA ALA A 273 1.64 -9.67 19.81
C ALA A 273 0.39 -9.50 18.96
N ARG A 274 -0.61 -10.34 19.21
CA ARG A 274 -1.95 -10.17 18.66
C ARG A 274 -2.80 -9.47 19.71
N VAL A 275 -3.35 -8.31 19.37
CA VAL A 275 -4.34 -7.62 20.21
C VAL A 275 -5.72 -7.86 19.60
N ARG A 276 -6.65 -8.44 20.37
CA ARG A 276 -8.02 -8.73 19.93
C ARG A 276 -9.01 -7.88 20.69
N GLY A 277 -10.16 -7.62 20.06
CA GLY A 277 -11.26 -6.95 20.72
C GLY A 277 -12.39 -6.58 19.78
N ARG A 278 -13.32 -5.78 20.30
CA ARG A 278 -14.38 -5.17 19.50
C ARG A 278 -13.79 -4.12 18.57
N ARG A 279 -14.42 -3.90 17.41
CA ARG A 279 -13.92 -2.96 16.38
C ARG A 279 -13.85 -1.52 16.87
N ASP A 280 -14.79 -1.07 17.70
CA ASP A 280 -14.76 0.25 18.35
C ASP A 280 -13.53 0.42 19.24
N GLU A 281 -13.25 -0.55 20.10
CA GLU A 281 -12.07 -0.56 20.99
C GLU A 281 -10.77 -0.59 20.20
N LEU A 282 -10.69 -1.41 19.14
CA LEU A 282 -9.53 -1.45 18.26
C LEU A 282 -9.32 -0.12 17.52
N THR A 283 -10.39 0.54 17.10
CA THR A 283 -10.31 1.85 16.43
C THR A 283 -9.89 2.94 17.41
N ALA A 284 -10.41 2.91 18.64
CA ALA A 284 -10.00 3.82 19.71
C ALA A 284 -8.52 3.65 20.07
N ALA A 285 -8.04 2.42 20.18
CA ALA A 285 -6.62 2.14 20.39
C ALA A 285 -5.76 2.60 19.21
N LEU A 286 -6.20 2.46 17.96
CA LEU A 286 -5.47 2.99 16.81
C LEU A 286 -5.36 4.53 16.79
N ALA A 287 -6.27 5.24 17.45
CA ALA A 287 -6.21 6.69 17.62
C ALA A 287 -5.26 7.14 18.75
N ASP A 288 -4.85 6.21 19.61
CA ASP A 288 -3.84 6.45 20.64
C ASP A 288 -2.43 6.35 20.03
N GLU A 289 -1.59 7.35 20.27
CA GLU A 289 -0.30 7.48 19.60
C GLU A 289 0.71 6.42 20.03
N ASP A 290 0.64 5.95 21.28
CA ASP A 290 1.56 4.93 21.81
C ASP A 290 1.20 3.55 21.26
N PHE A 291 -0.10 3.24 21.16
CA PHE A 291 -0.56 2.02 20.50
C PHE A 291 -0.29 2.08 18.98
N ALA A 292 -0.52 3.23 18.34
CA ALA A 292 -0.21 3.46 16.93
C ALA A 292 1.29 3.30 16.63
N ALA A 293 2.18 3.71 17.54
CA ALA A 293 3.62 3.49 17.41
C ALA A 293 3.97 2.01 17.36
N ALA A 294 3.34 1.16 18.19
CA ALA A 294 3.54 -0.29 18.16
C ALA A 294 3.05 -0.94 16.85
N VAL A 295 2.00 -0.39 16.23
CA VAL A 295 1.51 -0.81 14.91
C VAL A 295 2.50 -0.41 13.81
N ARG A 296 2.97 0.86 13.80
CA ARG A 296 3.93 1.38 12.82
C ARG A 296 5.23 0.62 12.82
N ASP A 297 5.81 0.40 13.99
CA ASP A 297 7.07 -0.35 14.17
C ASP A 297 6.98 -1.77 13.57
N LEU A 298 5.88 -2.47 13.82
CA LEU A 298 5.65 -3.77 13.18
C LEU A 298 5.57 -3.63 11.64
N ALA A 299 4.75 -2.69 11.16
CA ALA A 299 4.47 -2.52 9.74
C ALA A 299 5.73 -2.14 8.95
N GLU A 300 6.59 -1.27 9.49
CA GLU A 300 7.87 -0.90 8.88
C GLU A 300 8.73 -2.12 8.54
N SER A 301 8.78 -3.13 9.42
CA SER A 301 9.52 -4.37 9.17
C SER A 301 8.94 -5.21 8.01
N LEU A 302 7.63 -5.11 7.77
CA LEU A 302 6.89 -5.90 6.78
C LEU A 302 6.85 -5.24 5.41
N LEU A 303 6.78 -3.91 5.36
CA LEU A 303 6.75 -3.08 4.15
C LEU A 303 8.09 -2.99 3.43
N THR A 304 9.07 -3.80 3.84
CA THR A 304 10.37 -4.00 3.19
C THR A 304 10.28 -4.91 1.96
N SER A 305 9.17 -5.63 1.78
CA SER A 305 9.01 -6.62 0.71
C SER A 305 7.58 -6.70 0.20
N ARG A 306 7.44 -7.17 -1.04
CA ARG A 306 6.13 -7.27 -1.68
C ARG A 306 5.19 -8.21 -0.94
N THR A 307 3.91 -7.85 -0.87
CA THR A 307 2.88 -8.75 -0.34
C THR A 307 2.66 -9.94 -1.27
N SER A 308 2.52 -11.11 -0.67
CA SER A 308 2.15 -12.37 -1.33
C SER A 308 0.64 -12.50 -1.51
N HIS A 309 -0.15 -11.68 -0.79
CA HIS A 309 -1.62 -11.67 -0.81
C HIS A 309 -2.24 -10.78 -1.90
N ARG A 310 -1.42 -10.28 -2.83
CA ARG A 310 -1.83 -9.42 -3.96
C ARG A 310 -2.98 -10.00 -4.81
N SER A 311 -3.12 -11.31 -4.90
CA SER A 311 -4.24 -11.95 -5.62
C SER A 311 -5.58 -11.82 -4.89
N GLY A 312 -5.58 -11.76 -3.56
CA GLY A 312 -6.76 -11.59 -2.71
C GLY A 312 -7.26 -10.15 -2.60
N HIS A 313 -6.47 -9.18 -3.09
CA HIS A 313 -6.79 -7.76 -3.01
C HIS A 313 -8.13 -7.43 -3.70
N ASN A 314 -8.99 -6.66 -3.03
CA ASN A 314 -10.28 -6.19 -3.51
C ASN A 314 -10.24 -4.66 -3.69
N TYR A 315 -10.16 -4.22 -4.95
CA TYR A 315 -10.01 -2.80 -5.28
C TYR A 315 -11.21 -1.97 -4.87
N GLN A 316 -12.44 -2.49 -5.00
CA GLN A 316 -13.64 -1.74 -4.63
C GLN A 316 -13.66 -1.38 -3.13
N LEU A 317 -13.34 -2.35 -2.27
CA LEU A 317 -13.24 -2.08 -0.84
C LEU A 317 -12.03 -1.19 -0.51
N ALA A 318 -10.90 -1.40 -1.18
CA ALA A 318 -9.71 -0.57 -0.98
C ALA A 318 -9.97 0.88 -1.39
N ASP A 319 -10.71 1.11 -2.46
CA ASP A 319 -11.10 2.44 -2.89
C ASP A 319 -12.01 3.12 -1.84
N GLU A 320 -12.94 2.41 -1.19
CA GLU A 320 -13.78 3.00 -0.13
C GLU A 320 -12.94 3.39 1.09
N VAL A 321 -12.02 2.50 1.46
CA VAL A 321 -11.12 2.68 2.60
C VAL A 321 -10.16 3.85 2.36
N LEU A 322 -9.57 3.94 1.18
CA LEU A 322 -8.65 5.01 0.79
C LEU A 322 -9.36 6.29 0.37
N GLY A 323 -10.69 6.29 0.33
CA GLY A 323 -11.48 7.44 -0.13
C GLY A 323 -11.36 7.70 -1.64
N ARG A 324 -10.98 6.70 -2.43
CA ARG A 324 -10.92 6.76 -3.90
C ARG A 324 -12.26 6.40 -4.56
N THR A 325 -13.11 5.61 -3.90
CA THR A 325 -14.55 5.56 -4.17
C THR A 325 -15.24 6.47 -3.18
N ARG A 326 -14.91 7.75 -3.27
CA ARG A 326 -15.76 8.69 -3.98
C ARG A 326 -14.78 9.68 -4.63
N PRO A 327 -14.80 9.93 -5.96
CA PRO A 327 -14.68 11.34 -6.29
C PRO A 327 -15.81 11.99 -5.50
N THR A 328 -15.53 13.06 -4.76
CA THR A 328 -16.53 14.06 -4.39
C THR A 328 -17.67 13.97 -5.40
N GLY A 329 -18.85 13.46 -5.04
CA GLY A 329 -19.88 13.17 -6.04
C GLY A 329 -20.06 14.44 -6.86
N GLU A 330 -19.71 14.42 -8.14
CA GLU A 330 -19.71 15.64 -8.94
C GLU A 330 -21.16 15.81 -9.41
N TRP A 331 -21.91 16.71 -8.77
CA TRP A 331 -23.32 16.92 -9.03
C TRP A 331 -23.52 18.22 -9.79
N LEU A 332 -24.35 18.17 -10.82
CA LEU A 332 -24.84 19.35 -11.52
C LEU A 332 -26.20 19.73 -10.94
N TYR A 333 -26.36 21.00 -10.59
CA TYR A 333 -27.58 21.56 -10.02
C TYR A 333 -28.02 22.81 -10.81
N THR A 334 -29.29 22.89 -11.18
CA THR A 334 -29.86 24.08 -11.84
C THR A 334 -30.50 25.03 -10.83
N VAL A 335 -30.15 26.31 -10.89
CA VAL A 335 -30.85 27.40 -10.19
C VAL A 335 -31.39 28.43 -11.17
N ASP A 336 -32.30 29.28 -10.71
CA ASP A 336 -32.83 30.40 -11.50
C ASP A 336 -31.78 31.52 -11.70
N GLU A 337 -32.08 32.47 -12.60
CA GLU A 337 -31.16 33.60 -12.89
C GLU A 337 -31.03 34.61 -11.74
N GLN A 338 -31.92 34.56 -10.75
CA GLN A 338 -31.96 35.51 -9.63
C GLN A 338 -31.20 34.98 -8.41
N PHE A 339 -30.93 33.68 -8.35
CA PHE A 339 -30.19 33.05 -7.28
C PHE A 339 -28.77 33.61 -7.21
N ASP A 340 -28.38 34.08 -6.04
CA ASP A 340 -27.04 34.62 -5.78
C ASP A 340 -26.43 34.06 -4.48
N GLY A 341 -26.97 32.92 -4.00
CA GLY A 341 -26.57 32.29 -2.74
C GLY A 341 -25.08 32.00 -2.64
N TRP A 342 -24.40 31.77 -3.77
CA TRP A 342 -22.94 31.58 -3.87
C TRP A 342 -22.11 32.82 -3.48
N ARG A 343 -22.73 33.99 -3.26
CA ARG A 343 -22.04 35.17 -2.71
C ARG A 343 -21.70 35.01 -1.23
N HIS A 344 -22.44 34.17 -0.53
CA HIS A 344 -22.22 33.84 0.88
C HIS A 344 -21.21 32.69 1.00
N ASP A 345 -20.56 32.54 2.16
CA ASP A 345 -19.67 31.39 2.40
C ASP A 345 -20.47 30.07 2.31
N ARG A 346 -21.71 30.08 2.82
CA ARG A 346 -22.64 28.96 2.76
C ARG A 346 -24.04 29.41 2.41
N SER A 347 -24.76 28.60 1.63
CA SER A 347 -26.18 28.82 1.37
C SER A 347 -26.94 27.51 1.19
N ASN A 348 -28.26 27.57 1.42
CA ASN A 348 -29.15 26.45 1.19
C ASN A 348 -29.67 26.48 -0.25
N LEU A 349 -29.57 25.35 -0.92
CA LEU A 349 -30.31 25.05 -2.15
C LEU A 349 -31.56 24.28 -1.75
N GLU A 350 -32.73 24.85 -1.99
CA GLU A 350 -34.00 24.19 -1.68
C GLU A 350 -34.77 23.86 -2.95
N ARG A 351 -35.41 22.69 -2.99
CA ARG A 351 -36.28 22.31 -4.12
C ARG A 351 -37.53 21.59 -3.65
N SER A 352 -38.68 22.01 -4.17
CA SER A 352 -39.95 21.30 -4.00
C SER A 352 -40.08 20.17 -5.04
N PRO A 353 -40.59 18.99 -4.67
CA PRO A 353 -40.90 17.90 -5.60
C PRO A 353 -41.88 18.41 -6.67
N GLN A 354 -41.55 18.23 -7.95
CA GLN A 354 -42.44 18.63 -9.03
C GLN A 354 -43.51 17.55 -9.26
N SER A 355 -44.77 17.97 -9.37
CA SER A 355 -45.92 17.08 -9.64
C SER A 355 -45.89 16.43 -11.04
N SER A 356 -45.05 16.94 -11.95
CA SER A 356 -44.92 16.47 -13.33
C SER A 356 -43.47 16.58 -13.81
N GLY A 357 -42.60 15.73 -13.26
CA GLY A 357 -41.16 15.80 -13.54
C GLY A 357 -40.32 14.65 -12.98
N GLY A 358 -40.87 13.43 -12.98
CA GLY A 358 -40.12 12.16 -12.86
C GLY A 358 -39.46 11.86 -11.50
N ALA A 359 -39.92 10.78 -10.86
CA ALA A 359 -39.37 10.17 -9.63
C ALA A 359 -37.82 9.97 -9.59
N LYS A 360 -37.12 10.16 -10.71
CA LYS A 360 -35.65 10.15 -10.82
C LYS A 360 -34.98 11.39 -10.24
N ALA A 361 -35.54 12.60 -10.42
CA ALA A 361 -34.91 13.83 -9.93
C ALA A 361 -34.86 13.85 -8.39
N ASP A 362 -35.96 13.46 -7.75
CA ASP A 362 -36.06 13.34 -6.29
C ASP A 362 -35.16 12.23 -5.73
N SER A 363 -34.89 11.19 -6.52
CA SER A 363 -33.95 10.12 -6.18
C SER A 363 -32.49 10.58 -6.18
N TRP A 364 -32.11 11.57 -6.99
CA TRP A 364 -30.74 12.08 -7.04
C TRP A 364 -30.41 12.97 -5.84
N PHE A 365 -31.37 13.75 -5.34
CA PHE A 365 -31.17 14.55 -4.11
C PHE A 365 -30.79 13.68 -2.90
N ARG A 366 -31.40 12.50 -2.77
CA ARG A 366 -31.10 11.51 -1.72
C ARG A 366 -29.71 10.88 -1.83
N GLN A 367 -29.04 11.05 -2.98
CA GLN A 367 -27.73 10.46 -3.25
C GLN A 367 -26.58 11.42 -3.00
N VAL A 368 -26.85 12.73 -2.91
CA VAL A 368 -25.85 13.73 -2.50
C VAL A 368 -25.54 13.52 -1.02
N SER A 369 -24.25 13.43 -0.68
CA SER A 369 -23.81 13.40 0.72
C SER A 369 -22.84 14.53 1.04
N ALA A 370 -22.62 14.77 2.32
CA ALA A 370 -21.60 15.68 2.79
C ALA A 370 -20.23 15.36 2.14
N GLY A 371 -19.55 16.38 1.64
CA GLY A 371 -18.27 16.26 0.92
C GLY A 371 -18.40 16.18 -0.60
N ASP A 372 -19.59 16.00 -1.16
CA ASP A 372 -19.79 15.96 -2.61
C ASP A 372 -19.64 17.35 -3.27
N ARG A 373 -19.18 17.39 -4.52
CA ARG A 373 -18.97 18.65 -5.27
C ARG A 373 -20.24 19.04 -6.00
N ILE A 374 -20.73 20.25 -5.76
CA ILE A 374 -21.92 20.80 -6.41
C ILE A 374 -21.51 21.86 -7.43
N TRP A 375 -21.94 21.70 -8.68
CA TRP A 375 -21.74 22.60 -9.80
C TRP A 375 -23.06 23.24 -10.19
N VAL A 376 -23.10 24.57 -10.20
CA VAL A 376 -24.34 25.32 -10.43
C VAL A 376 -24.43 25.80 -11.86
N CYS A 377 -25.54 25.47 -12.49
CA CYS A 377 -25.92 25.94 -13.81
C CYS A 377 -27.08 26.94 -13.72
N VAL A 378 -27.03 28.00 -14.53
CA VAL A 378 -28.04 29.06 -14.58
C VAL A 378 -28.58 29.27 -16.01
N GLY A 379 -29.84 29.69 -16.09
CA GLY A 379 -30.59 29.99 -17.31
C GLY A 379 -31.64 28.93 -17.64
N GLU A 380 -32.64 29.28 -18.45
CA GLU A 380 -33.63 28.33 -18.97
C GLU A 380 -33.63 28.28 -20.51
N PRO A 381 -33.24 27.15 -21.14
CA PRO A 381 -32.52 26.02 -20.54
C PRO A 381 -31.14 26.44 -19.99
N PRO A 382 -30.50 25.66 -19.10
CA PRO A 382 -29.25 26.05 -18.47
C PRO A 382 -28.13 26.23 -19.48
N ARG A 383 -27.59 27.45 -19.54
CA ARG A 383 -26.64 27.88 -20.56
C ARG A 383 -25.27 28.23 -20.00
N ARG A 384 -25.14 28.43 -18.69
CA ARG A 384 -23.90 28.87 -18.05
C ARG A 384 -23.61 28.12 -16.77
N LEU A 385 -22.37 27.69 -16.62
CA LEU A 385 -21.83 27.17 -15.36
C LEU A 385 -21.26 28.35 -14.55
N VAL A 386 -21.78 28.59 -13.36
CA VAL A 386 -21.55 29.85 -12.63
C VAL A 386 -20.92 29.70 -11.26
N ALA A 387 -21.10 28.57 -10.58
CA ALA A 387 -20.57 28.38 -9.24
C ALA A 387 -20.21 26.92 -8.97
N ALA A 388 -19.34 26.73 -7.99
CA ALA A 388 -18.96 25.42 -7.48
C ALA A 388 -18.81 25.46 -5.95
N GLY A 389 -19.19 24.39 -5.28
CA GLY A 389 -19.09 24.27 -3.83
C GLY A 389 -19.11 22.83 -3.36
N ILE A 390 -18.99 22.62 -2.06
CA ILE A 390 -19.04 21.31 -1.40
C ILE A 390 -20.33 21.19 -0.62
N ALA A 391 -21.04 20.07 -0.76
CA ALA A 391 -22.16 19.73 0.12
C ALA A 391 -21.66 19.69 1.57
N TRP A 392 -22.16 20.59 2.40
CA TRP A 392 -21.74 20.73 3.79
C TRP A 392 -22.33 19.62 4.68
N SER A 393 -23.56 19.22 4.37
CA SER A 393 -24.30 18.18 5.06
C SER A 393 -24.96 17.25 4.05
N ASP A 394 -25.39 16.09 4.51
CA ASP A 394 -26.32 15.25 3.74
C ASP A 394 -27.61 16.03 3.45
N THR A 395 -28.29 15.68 2.35
CA THR A 395 -29.54 16.33 1.96
C THR A 395 -30.65 16.08 3.00
N GLU A 396 -31.31 17.14 3.45
CA GLU A 396 -32.37 17.08 4.44
C GLU A 396 -33.75 17.07 3.78
N GLU A 397 -34.67 16.25 4.30
CA GLU A 397 -36.09 16.26 3.97
C GLU A 397 -36.86 17.16 4.94
N LEU A 398 -37.47 18.24 4.44
CA LEU A 398 -38.29 19.14 5.23
C LEU A 398 -39.76 18.85 4.96
N ILE A 399 -40.48 18.46 6.00
CA ILE A 399 -41.93 18.20 5.95
C ILE A 399 -42.64 19.41 6.56
N PHE A 400 -43.57 20.00 5.82
CA PHE A 400 -44.38 21.12 6.29
C PHE A 400 -45.79 20.65 6.69
N ASP A 401 -46.46 21.41 7.56
CA ASP A 401 -47.74 21.04 8.19
C ASP A 401 -48.87 20.70 7.20
N GLU A 402 -48.76 21.18 5.96
CA GLU A 402 -49.72 20.92 4.87
C GLU A 402 -49.42 19.63 4.08
N GLY A 403 -48.44 18.83 4.51
CA GLY A 403 -48.02 17.60 3.84
C GLY A 403 -47.10 17.80 2.63
N SER A 404 -46.71 19.04 2.33
CA SER A 404 -45.71 19.33 1.29
C SER A 404 -44.30 19.00 1.80
N VAL A 405 -43.52 18.32 0.96
CA VAL A 405 -42.10 18.01 1.23
C VAL A 405 -41.21 19.00 0.47
N ARG A 406 -40.07 19.40 1.04
CA ARG A 406 -39.00 20.12 0.34
C ARG A 406 -37.64 19.52 0.69
N TRP A 407 -36.77 19.41 -0.31
CA TRP A 407 -35.39 18.99 -0.08
C TRP A 407 -34.50 20.19 0.14
N ARG A 408 -33.62 20.12 1.15
CA ARG A 408 -32.61 21.14 1.43
C ARG A 408 -31.21 20.54 1.34
N LEU A 409 -30.36 21.19 0.56
CA LEU A 409 -28.94 20.89 0.44
C LEU A 409 -28.13 22.13 0.86
N THR A 410 -27.34 22.02 1.91
CA THR A 410 -26.44 23.10 2.33
C THR A 410 -25.13 22.99 1.55
N VAL A 411 -24.69 24.08 0.91
CA VAL A 411 -23.44 24.11 0.14
C VAL A 411 -22.48 25.13 0.75
N ASP A 412 -21.23 24.71 0.95
CA ASP A 412 -20.07 25.54 1.27
C ASP A 412 -19.35 25.92 -0.02
N TRP A 413 -19.38 27.19 -0.40
CA TRP A 413 -18.99 27.62 -1.73
C TRP A 413 -17.48 27.77 -1.90
N ASP A 414 -16.95 27.20 -2.99
CA ASP A 414 -15.57 27.41 -3.39
C ASP A 414 -15.47 28.78 -4.06
N ARG A 415 -15.23 29.82 -3.25
CA ARG A 415 -15.17 31.21 -3.72
C ARG A 415 -14.15 31.44 -4.84
N PRO A 416 -12.89 30.99 -4.73
CA PRO A 416 -11.92 31.13 -5.81
C PRO A 416 -12.42 30.53 -7.12
N LEU A 417 -12.91 29.29 -7.08
CA LEU A 417 -13.40 28.59 -8.27
C LEU A 417 -14.67 29.23 -8.84
N THR A 418 -15.60 29.64 -7.98
CA THR A 418 -16.83 30.34 -8.37
C THR A 418 -16.52 31.67 -9.07
N ASN A 419 -15.57 32.46 -8.55
CA ASN A 419 -15.15 33.70 -9.20
C ASN A 419 -14.51 33.45 -10.57
N THR A 420 -13.73 32.38 -10.71
CA THR A 420 -13.17 31.97 -12.01
C THR A 420 -14.29 31.61 -13.01
N LEU A 421 -15.28 30.82 -12.59
CA LEU A 421 -16.43 30.45 -13.43
C LEU A 421 -17.24 31.67 -13.88
N LEU A 422 -17.53 32.59 -12.96
CA LEU A 422 -18.23 33.84 -13.25
C LEU A 422 -17.45 34.71 -14.25
N SER A 423 -16.13 34.76 -14.12
CA SER A 423 -15.24 35.56 -14.97
C SER A 423 -15.06 34.94 -16.36
N ALA A 424 -14.89 33.62 -16.43
CA ALA A 424 -14.73 32.88 -17.68
C ALA A 424 -16.03 32.79 -18.49
N GLN A 425 -17.19 33.04 -17.85
CA GLN A 425 -18.52 32.92 -18.45
C GLN A 425 -18.73 31.56 -19.14
N THR A 426 -18.30 30.49 -18.49
CA THR A 426 -18.23 29.14 -19.07
C THR A 426 -19.60 28.65 -19.58
N PRO A 427 -19.79 28.46 -20.90
CA PRO A 427 -21.03 27.96 -21.44
C PRO A 427 -21.19 26.47 -21.11
N THR A 428 -22.40 26.06 -20.70
CA THR A 428 -22.67 24.65 -20.38
C THR A 428 -22.46 23.75 -21.59
N SER A 429 -22.71 24.21 -22.82
CA SER A 429 -22.50 23.44 -24.05
C SER A 429 -21.03 23.05 -24.32
N ALA A 430 -20.06 23.76 -23.73
CA ALA A 430 -18.65 23.37 -23.84
C ALA A 430 -18.30 22.16 -22.96
N VAL A 431 -19.14 21.88 -21.96
CA VAL A 431 -18.86 20.90 -20.91
C VAL A 431 -19.88 19.74 -20.92
N LEU A 432 -21.16 20.06 -21.01
CA LEU A 432 -22.29 19.18 -20.80
C LEU A 432 -22.79 18.58 -22.13
N GLU A 433 -23.14 17.30 -22.11
CA GLU A 433 -23.63 16.58 -23.30
C GLU A 433 -25.16 16.53 -23.40
N ALA A 434 -25.84 16.84 -22.30
CA ALA A 434 -27.29 16.88 -22.22
C ALA A 434 -27.73 18.00 -21.27
N GLU A 435 -28.90 18.55 -21.52
CA GLU A 435 -29.51 19.54 -20.64
C GLU A 435 -29.64 18.98 -19.22
N VAL A 436 -29.37 19.83 -18.24
CA VAL A 436 -29.56 19.53 -16.82
C VAL A 436 -30.93 20.05 -16.44
N GLN A 437 -31.75 19.22 -15.80
CA GLN A 437 -32.99 19.67 -15.18
C GLN A 437 -32.96 19.21 -13.73
N GLY A 438 -32.90 20.15 -12.80
CA GLY A 438 -32.74 19.85 -11.37
C GLY A 438 -31.33 19.39 -11.04
N ILE A 439 -31.21 18.25 -10.34
CA ILE A 439 -29.93 17.70 -9.92
C ILE A 439 -29.64 16.37 -10.62
N ARG A 440 -28.39 16.16 -11.03
CA ARG A 440 -27.89 14.84 -11.48
C ARG A 440 -26.40 14.71 -11.27
N ALA A 441 -25.92 13.47 -11.24
CA ALA A 441 -24.50 13.21 -11.35
C ALA A 441 -23.94 13.73 -12.69
N MET A 442 -22.79 14.38 -12.63
CA MET A 442 -21.96 14.74 -13.76
C MET A 442 -21.36 13.46 -14.33
N ARG A 443 -21.35 13.36 -15.66
CA ARG A 443 -20.76 12.21 -16.34
C ARG A 443 -19.24 12.36 -16.39
N SER A 444 -18.51 11.25 -16.43
CA SER A 444 -17.05 11.27 -16.42
C SER A 444 -16.43 12.07 -17.57
N ASN A 445 -17.06 12.06 -18.75
CA ASN A 445 -16.62 12.84 -19.91
C ASN A 445 -16.89 14.35 -19.76
N GLU A 446 -18.01 14.75 -19.15
CA GLU A 446 -18.32 16.14 -18.81
C GLU A 446 -17.32 16.67 -17.79
N TYR A 447 -16.96 15.85 -16.80
CA TYR A 447 -15.94 16.17 -15.81
C TYR A 447 -14.56 16.42 -16.46
N VAL A 448 -14.12 15.51 -17.34
CA VAL A 448 -12.84 15.66 -18.07
C VAL A 448 -12.81 16.99 -18.85
N ARG A 449 -13.87 17.31 -19.61
CA ARG A 449 -13.97 18.57 -20.35
C ARG A 449 -13.94 19.79 -19.44
N LEU A 450 -14.61 19.71 -18.28
CA LEU A 450 -14.62 20.78 -17.29
C LEU A 450 -13.23 21.02 -16.71
N THR A 451 -12.51 19.96 -16.35
CA THR A 451 -11.14 20.05 -15.83
C THR A 451 -10.18 20.61 -16.88
N GLU A 452 -10.30 20.20 -18.13
CA GLU A 452 -9.51 20.75 -19.24
C GLU A 452 -9.77 22.25 -19.45
N LEU A 453 -11.04 22.67 -19.38
CA LEU A 453 -11.44 24.08 -19.51
C LEU A 453 -10.96 24.92 -18.32
N LEU A 454 -11.09 24.42 -17.09
CA LEU A 454 -10.60 25.10 -15.88
C LEU A 454 -9.07 25.11 -15.80
N GLY A 455 -8.39 24.11 -16.38
CA GLY A 455 -6.94 24.06 -16.51
C GLY A 455 -6.36 25.20 -17.37
N GLN A 456 -7.19 25.82 -18.22
CA GLN A 456 -6.83 27.01 -19.01
C GLN A 456 -6.90 28.32 -18.19
N HIS A 457 -7.42 28.28 -16.96
CA HIS A 457 -7.56 29.40 -16.02
C HIS A 457 -7.07 29.01 -14.61
N GLN A 458 -5.76 28.80 -14.41
CA GLN A 458 -5.20 28.28 -13.15
C GLN A 458 -5.25 29.25 -11.96
N ALA A 459 -5.49 28.65 -10.77
CA ALA A 459 -5.44 29.21 -9.42
C ALA A 459 -4.00 29.36 -8.89
N PRO A 460 -3.77 30.12 -7.81
CA PRO A 460 -2.45 30.63 -7.49
C PRO A 460 -1.48 29.64 -6.83
N THR A 461 -0.19 29.98 -6.94
CA THR A 461 0.94 29.17 -6.52
C THR A 461 1.10 29.12 -4.99
N PRO A 462 1.87 28.16 -4.45
CA PRO A 462 2.07 27.97 -3.00
C PRO A 462 2.54 29.21 -2.22
N GLU A 463 3.07 30.25 -2.87
CA GLU A 463 3.41 31.53 -2.24
C GLU A 463 2.19 32.29 -1.67
N GLU A 464 0.97 31.97 -2.11
CA GLU A 464 -0.24 32.76 -1.82
C GLU A 464 -1.07 32.24 -0.64
N LEU A 465 -0.66 31.13 0.00
CA LEU A 465 -1.35 30.56 1.18
C LEU A 465 -0.99 31.30 2.50
N PRO A 466 -1.84 31.24 3.55
CA PRO A 466 -1.48 31.76 4.88
C PRO A 466 -0.22 31.08 5.46
N VAL A 467 0.70 31.87 6.03
CA VAL A 467 2.05 31.45 6.47
C VAL A 467 2.05 30.20 7.38
N GLY A 468 1.09 30.10 8.30
CA GLY A 468 0.97 28.97 9.23
C GLY A 468 0.50 27.65 8.59
N ARG A 469 -0.20 27.72 7.44
CA ARG A 469 -0.62 26.53 6.68
C ARG A 469 0.47 26.09 5.70
N ARG A 470 1.20 27.06 5.11
CA ARG A 470 2.41 26.81 4.33
C ARG A 470 3.49 26.08 5.13
N ARG A 471 3.80 26.55 6.35
CA ARG A 471 4.82 25.92 7.21
C ARG A 471 4.49 24.48 7.58
N ARG A 472 3.24 24.19 7.97
CA ARG A 472 2.85 22.83 8.38
C ARG A 472 2.84 21.84 7.22
N LEU A 473 2.34 22.25 6.05
CA LEU A 473 2.36 21.40 4.86
C LEU A 473 3.79 21.19 4.36
N ALA A 474 4.64 22.21 4.42
CA ALA A 474 6.06 22.09 4.10
C ALA A 474 6.78 21.13 5.07
N GLU A 475 6.59 21.26 6.40
CA GLU A 475 7.24 20.42 7.41
C GLU A 475 6.84 18.94 7.32
N ILE A 476 5.57 18.64 7.06
CA ILE A 476 5.08 17.26 6.90
C ILE A 476 5.62 16.64 5.60
N THR A 477 5.55 17.38 4.49
CA THR A 477 6.08 16.95 3.18
C THR A 477 7.60 16.78 3.21
N LEU A 478 8.31 17.66 3.92
CA LEU A 478 9.76 17.58 4.15
C LEU A 478 10.13 16.32 4.93
N ARG A 479 9.45 16.04 6.06
CA ARG A 479 9.74 14.88 6.91
C ARG A 479 9.46 13.54 6.21
N GLN A 480 8.31 13.41 5.55
CA GLN A 480 7.95 12.18 4.81
C GLN A 480 8.83 11.96 3.57
N GLY A 481 9.17 13.05 2.87
CA GLY A 481 10.11 13.03 1.76
C GLY A 481 11.51 12.55 2.18
N GLN A 482 12.00 12.99 3.34
CA GLN A 482 13.32 12.62 3.85
C GLN A 482 13.42 11.16 4.32
N VAL A 483 12.38 10.60 4.96
CA VAL A 483 12.37 9.20 5.38
C VAL A 483 12.35 8.25 4.18
N SER A 484 11.50 8.52 3.19
CA SER A 484 11.42 7.70 1.98
C SER A 484 12.70 7.78 1.12
N PHE A 485 13.31 8.97 1.04
CA PHE A 485 14.58 9.20 0.36
C PHE A 485 15.74 8.42 1.01
N ARG A 486 15.84 8.45 2.34
CA ARG A 486 16.84 7.70 3.10
C ARG A 486 16.77 6.21 2.83
N ARG A 487 15.57 5.63 2.85
CA ARG A 487 15.37 4.19 2.58
C ARG A 487 15.86 3.81 1.18
N ARG A 488 15.51 4.59 0.15
CA ARG A 488 15.94 4.32 -1.23
C ARG A 488 17.45 4.40 -1.41
N LEU A 489 18.13 5.32 -0.70
CA LEU A 489 19.59 5.40 -0.72
C LEU A 489 20.26 4.22 -0.01
N ILE A 490 19.71 3.76 1.12
CA ILE A 490 20.19 2.54 1.80
C ILE A 490 20.14 1.34 0.84
N GLU A 491 19.04 1.16 0.12
CA GLU A 491 18.91 0.10 -0.87
C GLU A 491 19.90 0.24 -2.03
N ALA A 492 19.98 1.44 -2.63
CA ALA A 492 20.82 1.70 -3.80
C ALA A 492 22.32 1.50 -3.54
N TYR A 493 22.78 1.85 -2.34
CA TYR A 493 24.17 1.69 -1.91
C TYR A 493 24.45 0.36 -1.18
N GLY A 494 23.44 -0.50 -1.01
CA GLY A 494 23.58 -1.78 -0.32
C GLY A 494 23.94 -1.64 1.16
N GLY A 495 23.37 -0.62 1.82
CA GLY A 495 23.57 -0.34 3.25
C GLY A 495 24.97 0.13 3.60
N ARG A 496 25.73 0.67 2.64
CA ARG A 496 27.14 1.06 2.84
C ARG A 496 27.38 2.52 2.51
N CYS A 497 28.18 3.19 3.34
CA CYS A 497 28.68 4.52 3.05
C CYS A 497 29.36 4.57 1.66
N ALA A 498 28.99 5.54 0.84
CA ALA A 498 29.50 5.72 -0.52
C ALA A 498 31.01 5.98 -0.55
N ILE A 499 31.58 6.56 0.51
CA ILE A 499 32.99 6.93 0.61
C ILE A 499 33.82 5.85 1.33
N THR A 500 33.41 5.43 2.52
CA THR A 500 34.21 4.52 3.36
C THR A 500 33.80 3.06 3.25
N GLY A 501 32.57 2.76 2.82
CA GLY A 501 32.01 1.41 2.83
C GLY A 501 31.56 0.89 4.19
N CYS A 502 31.57 1.75 5.22
CA CYS A 502 30.97 1.47 6.52
C CYS A 502 29.52 0.99 6.34
N ASP A 503 29.19 -0.17 6.93
CA ASP A 503 27.89 -0.84 6.90
C ASP A 503 27.11 -0.74 8.21
N VAL A 504 27.59 0.07 9.16
CA VAL A 504 26.86 0.36 10.39
C VAL A 504 25.76 1.37 10.06
N GLU A 505 24.55 0.87 9.78
CA GLU A 505 23.42 1.69 9.31
C GLU A 505 23.09 2.87 10.23
N ALA A 506 23.26 2.70 11.55
CA ALA A 506 23.01 3.73 12.57
C ALA A 506 23.87 5.00 12.39
N VAL A 507 25.04 4.91 11.75
CA VAL A 507 25.90 6.08 11.48
C VAL A 507 25.70 6.64 10.08
N LEU A 508 24.88 6.01 9.24
CA LEU A 508 24.61 6.44 7.88
C LEU A 508 23.54 7.53 7.84
N GLN A 509 23.69 8.44 6.89
CA GLN A 509 22.80 9.56 6.63
C GLN A 509 22.60 9.70 5.11
N ALA A 510 21.41 10.15 4.73
CA ALA A 510 21.09 10.51 3.37
C ALA A 510 21.48 11.97 3.15
N ALA A 511 22.52 12.18 2.36
CA ALA A 511 22.99 13.50 1.95
C ALA A 511 22.42 13.82 0.58
N HIS A 512 21.78 14.98 0.43
CA HIS A 512 21.41 15.48 -0.90
C HIS A 512 22.63 16.10 -1.58
N ILE A 513 22.73 15.93 -2.91
CA ILE A 513 23.82 16.54 -3.69
C ILE A 513 23.48 18.00 -4.02
N SER A 514 22.32 18.25 -4.61
CA SER A 514 21.75 19.58 -4.76
C SER A 514 20.79 19.87 -3.61
N ARG A 515 20.61 21.16 -3.26
CA ARG A 515 19.65 21.56 -2.22
C ARG A 515 18.25 21.03 -2.54
N TYR A 516 17.53 20.72 -1.46
CA TYR A 516 16.15 20.27 -1.54
C TYR A 516 15.23 21.36 -2.11
N ASP A 517 14.48 21.02 -3.16
CA ASP A 517 13.51 21.90 -3.85
C ASP A 517 12.18 21.16 -4.10
N GLY A 518 11.68 20.48 -3.05
CA GLY A 518 10.44 19.69 -3.11
C GLY A 518 10.63 18.22 -3.50
N ALA A 519 9.52 17.49 -3.67
CA ALA A 519 9.51 16.03 -3.86
C ALA A 519 10.29 15.54 -5.09
N ALA A 520 10.39 16.38 -6.14
CA ALA A 520 11.14 16.08 -7.36
C ALA A 520 12.66 15.93 -7.13
N THR A 521 13.20 16.51 -6.04
CA THR A 521 14.63 16.43 -5.68
C THR A 521 14.99 15.21 -4.81
N ASN A 522 14.00 14.43 -4.34
CA ASN A 522 14.19 13.21 -3.56
C ASN A 522 14.47 11.96 -4.44
N GLN A 523 15.20 12.15 -5.53
CA GLN A 523 15.63 11.08 -6.43
C GLN A 523 16.96 10.48 -5.97
N VAL A 524 17.13 9.17 -6.13
CA VAL A 524 18.33 8.44 -5.67
C VAL A 524 19.62 8.99 -6.30
N ASN A 525 19.57 9.40 -7.57
CA ASN A 525 20.67 10.04 -8.29
C ASN A 525 21.05 11.43 -7.75
N ASN A 526 20.21 12.06 -6.93
CA ASN A 526 20.50 13.32 -6.24
C ASN A 526 20.93 13.09 -4.77
N GLY A 527 21.36 11.87 -4.43
CA GLY A 527 21.69 11.52 -3.06
C GLY A 527 22.96 10.69 -2.92
N LEU A 528 23.64 10.87 -1.79
CA LEU A 528 24.74 10.05 -1.34
C LEU A 528 24.40 9.45 0.03
N LEU A 529 24.65 8.16 0.23
CA LEU A 529 24.59 7.56 1.54
C LEU A 529 25.95 7.71 2.23
N LEU A 530 26.04 8.55 3.26
CA LEU A 530 27.32 8.92 3.89
C LEU A 530 27.31 8.64 5.40
N ARG A 531 28.49 8.45 6.00
CA ARG A 531 28.61 8.50 7.46
C ARG A 531 28.36 9.94 7.94
N ALA A 532 27.80 10.12 9.13
CA ALA A 532 27.37 11.43 9.63
C ALA A 532 28.46 12.52 9.61
N ASP A 533 29.70 12.19 9.92
CA ASP A 533 30.84 13.12 9.82
C ASP A 533 31.17 13.52 8.37
N LEU A 534 31.09 12.58 7.42
CA LEU A 534 31.34 12.84 6.00
C LEU A 534 30.21 13.63 5.35
N HIS A 535 28.97 13.38 5.74
CA HIS A 535 27.82 14.20 5.37
C HIS A 535 28.03 15.65 5.84
N ASN A 536 28.44 15.82 7.09
CA ASN A 536 28.76 17.13 7.67
C ASN A 536 29.88 17.88 6.95
N LEU A 537 30.90 17.17 6.42
CA LEU A 537 31.96 17.78 5.59
C LEU A 537 31.44 18.15 4.19
N PHE A 538 30.62 17.27 3.61
CA PHE A 538 30.04 17.45 2.28
C PHE A 538 29.12 18.67 2.24
N ASP A 539 28.23 18.82 3.23
CA ASP A 539 27.32 19.97 3.34
C ASP A 539 28.05 21.30 3.57
N ARG A 540 29.20 21.25 4.26
CA ARG A 540 30.03 22.42 4.54
C ARG A 540 31.01 22.76 3.40
N GLY A 541 30.99 22.02 2.29
CA GLY A 541 31.93 22.20 1.18
C GLY A 541 33.38 21.83 1.51
N LEU A 542 33.64 21.17 2.64
CA LEU A 542 34.98 20.70 3.02
C LEU A 542 35.34 19.39 2.31
N LEU A 543 34.35 18.72 1.72
CA LEU A 543 34.48 17.51 0.91
C LEU A 543 33.57 17.64 -0.32
N TRP A 544 34.08 17.31 -1.50
CA TRP A 544 33.27 17.23 -2.72
C TRP A 544 33.70 16.05 -3.61
N ILE A 545 32.87 15.73 -4.60
CA ILE A 545 33.14 14.65 -5.57
C ILE A 545 33.33 15.28 -6.95
N ASP A 546 34.41 14.92 -7.64
CA ASP A 546 34.68 15.42 -8.99
C ASP A 546 33.99 14.60 -10.10
N ASP A 547 34.11 15.07 -11.36
CA ASP A 547 33.50 14.45 -12.54
C ASP A 547 33.95 13.01 -12.83
N SER A 548 35.08 12.61 -12.22
CA SER A 548 35.65 11.25 -12.26
C SER A 548 35.23 10.39 -11.06
N TYR A 549 34.28 10.90 -10.26
CA TYR A 549 33.83 10.32 -9.00
C TYR A 549 34.95 10.15 -7.98
N GLN A 550 35.97 11.00 -8.00
CA GLN A 550 37.01 11.01 -6.95
C GLN A 550 36.65 11.99 -5.84
N ILE A 551 36.97 11.59 -4.61
CA ILE A 551 36.77 12.41 -3.42
C ILE A 551 37.87 13.47 -3.35
N ARG A 552 37.47 14.71 -3.11
CA ARG A 552 38.34 15.87 -2.92
C ARG A 552 38.03 16.52 -1.58
N LEU A 553 39.03 17.17 -1.01
CA LEU A 553 38.96 17.75 0.33
C LEU A 553 39.54 19.16 0.31
N ALA A 554 38.98 20.04 1.14
CA ALA A 554 39.57 21.34 1.43
C ALA A 554 40.89 21.18 2.20
N GLU A 555 41.80 22.13 2.06
CA GLU A 555 43.10 22.12 2.74
C GLU A 555 42.97 22.04 4.26
N THR A 556 41.88 22.58 4.83
CA THR A 556 41.58 22.56 6.26
C THR A 556 41.11 21.20 6.78
N ALA A 557 40.71 20.27 5.91
CA ALA A 557 40.22 18.94 6.27
C ALA A 557 41.34 17.87 6.33
N THR A 558 42.53 18.25 6.80
CA THR A 558 43.75 17.42 6.79
C THR A 558 43.59 16.07 7.50
N HIS A 559 42.78 16.00 8.56
CA HIS A 559 42.49 14.75 9.28
C HIS A 559 41.90 13.65 8.37
N TYR A 560 41.23 14.04 7.28
CA TYR A 560 40.58 13.14 6.34
C TYR A 560 41.43 12.86 5.09
N ALA A 561 42.70 13.28 5.04
CA ALA A 561 43.55 13.23 3.85
C ALA A 561 43.64 11.84 3.18
N GLU A 562 43.49 10.75 3.95
CA GLU A 562 43.44 9.38 3.44
C GLU A 562 42.25 9.08 2.49
N LEU A 563 41.22 9.92 2.54
CA LEU A 563 40.04 9.83 1.67
C LEU A 563 40.26 10.55 0.34
N ALA A 564 41.20 11.50 0.26
CA ALA A 564 41.46 12.25 -0.95
C ALA A 564 41.91 11.32 -2.09
N GLY A 565 41.32 11.51 -3.27
CA GLY A 565 41.62 10.72 -4.47
C GLY A 565 40.97 9.33 -4.51
N ARG A 566 40.35 8.86 -3.41
CA ARG A 566 39.55 7.62 -3.45
C ARG A 566 38.37 7.76 -4.39
N ARG A 567 37.98 6.66 -5.04
CA ARG A 567 36.78 6.62 -5.88
C ARG A 567 35.54 6.37 -5.04
N LEU A 568 34.49 7.14 -5.33
CA LEU A 568 33.16 6.94 -4.78
C LEU A 568 32.62 5.56 -5.20
N ARG A 569 32.02 4.84 -4.25
CA ARG A 569 31.23 3.65 -4.56
C ARG A 569 29.94 4.10 -5.25
N LEU A 570 29.68 3.56 -6.43
CA LEU A 570 28.48 3.87 -7.20
C LEU A 570 27.39 2.80 -6.99
N PRO A 571 26.11 3.18 -7.00
CA PRO A 571 25.00 2.25 -7.09
C PRO A 571 25.13 1.31 -8.29
N LYS A 572 24.62 0.08 -8.14
CA LYS A 572 24.65 -0.95 -9.19
C LYS A 572 23.86 -0.54 -10.43
N ARG A 573 22.71 0.11 -10.22
CA ARG A 573 21.84 0.63 -11.28
C ARG A 573 22.39 1.96 -11.78
N VAL A 574 22.51 2.09 -13.11
CA VAL A 574 23.07 3.30 -13.74
C VAL A 574 22.19 4.53 -13.47
N ALA A 575 20.87 4.37 -13.50
CA ALA A 575 19.90 5.44 -13.24
C ALA A 575 19.97 6.02 -11.82
N ASP A 576 20.52 5.26 -10.87
CA ASP A 576 20.63 5.64 -9.46
C ASP A 576 21.99 6.28 -9.15
N ARG A 577 22.90 6.36 -10.13
CA ARG A 577 24.22 6.94 -9.92
C ARG A 577 24.12 8.44 -9.71
N PRO A 578 25.00 9.03 -8.86
CA PRO A 578 25.02 10.45 -8.61
C PRO A 578 25.08 11.28 -9.89
N ASP A 579 24.16 12.22 -10.03
CA ASP A 579 24.10 13.14 -11.15
C ASP A 579 25.35 14.00 -11.19
N LYS A 580 26.09 13.93 -12.31
CA LYS A 580 27.31 14.69 -12.51
C LYS A 580 27.07 16.20 -12.59
N ALA A 581 25.91 16.64 -13.09
CA ALA A 581 25.56 18.06 -13.10
C ALA A 581 25.37 18.58 -11.67
N ALA A 582 24.65 17.83 -10.83
CA ALA A 582 24.46 18.18 -9.43
C ALA A 582 25.78 18.18 -8.64
N LEU A 583 26.66 17.18 -8.87
CA LEU A 583 27.99 17.14 -8.25
C LEU A 583 28.86 18.34 -8.66
N ARG A 584 28.81 18.76 -9.94
CA ARG A 584 29.53 19.95 -10.41
C ARG A 584 29.01 21.23 -9.77
N GLN A 585 27.70 21.35 -9.62
CA GLN A 585 27.09 22.49 -8.94
C GLN A 585 27.50 22.53 -7.46
N HIS A 586 27.38 21.42 -6.73
CA HIS A 586 27.83 21.31 -5.35
C HIS A 586 29.30 21.70 -5.20
N ARG A 587 30.16 21.21 -6.10
CA ARG A 587 31.58 21.60 -6.15
C ARG A 587 31.76 23.11 -6.33
N SER A 588 31.02 23.74 -7.23
CA SER A 588 31.14 25.19 -7.46
C SER A 588 30.69 26.04 -6.26
N GLU A 589 29.80 25.51 -5.42
CA GLU A 589 29.40 26.12 -4.16
C GLU A 589 30.42 25.86 -3.03
N ALA A 590 31.18 24.76 -3.14
CA ALA A 590 32.18 24.32 -2.16
C ALA A 590 33.59 24.92 -2.38
N GLU A 591 33.97 25.18 -3.63
CA GLU A 591 35.22 25.87 -3.97
C GLU A 591 35.06 27.37 -3.67
N PRO A 592 35.83 27.96 -2.74
CA PRO A 592 35.88 29.41 -2.62
C PRO A 592 36.41 29.95 -3.95
N THR A 593 35.69 30.89 -4.56
CA THR A 593 36.25 31.78 -5.56
C THR A 593 37.61 32.23 -5.07
N GLY A 594 38.65 31.88 -5.84
CA GLY A 594 40.01 32.22 -5.53
C GLY A 594 40.11 33.67 -5.12
N THR A 595 40.88 33.89 -4.06
CA THR A 595 41.60 35.13 -3.82
C THR A 595 42.08 35.71 -5.14
N GLY A 596 41.36 36.74 -5.60
CA GLY A 596 41.92 37.72 -6.52
C GLY A 596 43.20 38.25 -5.89
N ARG A 597 44.26 38.28 -6.70
CA ARG A 597 45.52 38.95 -6.43
C ARG A 597 45.32 40.36 -5.89
#